data_AF-A0A086TLZ6-F1
#
_entry.id   AF-A0A086TLZ6-F1
#
_cell.length_a   1.000
_cell.length_b   1.000
_cell.length_c   1.000
_cell.angle_alpha   90.00
_cell.angle_beta   90.00
_cell.angle_gamma   90.00
#
_symmetry.space_group_name_H-M   'P 1'
#
loop_
_entity.id
_entity.type
_entity.pdbx_description
1 polymer ?
#
loop_
_entity_poly.entity_id
_entity_poly.type
_entity_poly.pdbx_seq_one_letter_code
_entity_poly.pdbx_strand_id
1 'polypeptide(L)'
;MRSQIVHNKAVLIAALVLLVAGFTMYSSMSLLNFEFRLDNTKDQELQQQQEQKQQQQPPLHSPEQHQPLHSPEQHQPLHPPEQHQPQPDQEQPGHSSVDATNDPPTLPPLLLDPSTKYLSFLPFAGLTNQFIGVEVAAYIALRLNRTLLVPPIISNSHDHDNTHQTWSRYFDLKRFSNLTGIPVVEWDTVRPLNAAQTRVGRERAMTEAHTAEWAALATNMTCQIIYGFGNPDKQINYSARYFVYHFLLNLVFQAPPPLAPGATIYDHKKYAKDEPNQESLVIVEDLIERYSDFKDQMLMLSHAFKIKDPKNRYWNTVGQHLHFEPLLARYSRERVMKEIRQDSGAEPERVVDPESADQEMVDRIPYIAVHLRRGDIMSKCTPGEDVTHCEVPISSYAEAIEKVRAESKHKWPVVVATDSDSIEEYEEMEALGWHRIDHTEDNAHEVLGAFGPAFADASILAHADVFLGSSRSTMSRVAATRQRSWYQRNTIYPQAPVTATKETTAASVDDSMNKMRRTGVRRL
;
A
#
# COMPACT_ATOMS: atom_id res chain seq x y z
N MET A 1 -17.30 46.24 -35.58
CA MET A 1 -17.31 45.87 -34.15
C MET A 1 -17.69 44.42 -33.88
N ARG A 2 -18.84 43.89 -34.34
CA ARG A 2 -19.25 42.50 -34.02
C ARG A 2 -18.26 41.40 -34.47
N SER A 3 -17.64 41.54 -35.65
CA SER A 3 -16.67 40.54 -36.16
C SER A 3 -15.39 40.46 -35.30
N GLN A 4 -14.91 41.59 -34.81
CA GLN A 4 -13.70 41.67 -33.97
C GLN A 4 -13.90 41.02 -32.60
N ILE A 5 -15.12 41.13 -32.04
CA ILE A 5 -15.47 40.50 -30.76
C ILE A 5 -15.52 38.97 -30.89
N VAL A 6 -16.00 38.44 -32.01
CA VAL A 6 -16.03 36.98 -32.25
C VAL A 6 -14.62 36.42 -32.42
N HIS A 7 -13.74 37.12 -33.14
CA HIS A 7 -12.36 36.70 -33.34
C HIS A 7 -11.58 36.67 -32.01
N ASN A 8 -11.73 37.71 -31.18
CA ASN A 8 -11.04 37.76 -29.88
C ASN A 8 -11.52 36.67 -28.91
N LYS A 9 -12.80 36.28 -28.95
CA LYS A 9 -13.32 35.16 -28.15
C LYS A 9 -12.75 33.81 -28.60
N ALA A 10 -12.63 33.58 -29.90
CA ALA A 10 -12.07 32.33 -30.43
C ALA A 10 -10.59 32.15 -30.03
N VAL A 11 -9.80 33.22 -30.08
CA VAL A 11 -8.38 33.21 -29.66
C VAL A 11 -8.24 32.94 -28.16
N LEU A 12 -9.09 33.54 -27.33
CA LEU A 12 -9.07 33.34 -25.87
C LEU A 12 -9.44 31.90 -25.48
N ILE A 13 -10.43 31.31 -26.15
CA ILE A 13 -10.82 29.92 -25.94
C ILE A 13 -9.69 28.97 -26.37
N ALA A 14 -9.06 29.20 -27.52
CA ALA A 14 -7.92 28.39 -27.98
C ALA A 14 -6.72 28.47 -27.02
N ALA A 15 -6.42 29.67 -26.49
CA ALA A 15 -5.35 29.84 -25.50
C ALA A 15 -5.66 29.13 -24.17
N LEU A 16 -6.92 29.16 -23.71
CA LEU A 16 -7.35 28.45 -22.51
C LEU A 16 -7.23 26.93 -22.68
N VAL A 17 -7.64 26.39 -23.83
CA VAL A 17 -7.52 24.95 -24.13
C VAL A 17 -6.05 24.52 -24.15
N LEU A 18 -5.16 25.30 -24.74
CA LEU A 18 -3.72 25.01 -24.75
C LEU A 18 -3.08 25.09 -23.36
N LEU A 19 -3.51 26.04 -22.51
CA LEU A 19 -3.05 26.13 -21.12
C LEU A 19 -3.52 24.95 -20.27
N VAL A 20 -4.79 24.54 -20.41
CA VAL A 20 -5.32 23.35 -19.71
C VAL A 20 -4.58 22.09 -20.18
N ALA A 21 -4.42 21.91 -21.50
CA ALA A 21 -3.70 20.76 -22.07
C ALA A 21 -2.24 20.71 -21.59
N GLY A 22 -1.55 21.86 -21.57
CA GLY A 22 -0.18 21.98 -21.07
C GLY A 22 -0.08 21.69 -19.58
N PHE A 23 -1.04 22.15 -18.77
CA PHE A 23 -1.09 21.86 -17.34
C PHE A 23 -1.36 20.38 -17.05
N THR A 24 -2.26 19.73 -17.80
CA THR A 24 -2.51 18.28 -17.69
C THR A 24 -1.30 17.46 -18.11
N MET A 25 -0.60 17.84 -19.19
CA MET A 25 0.64 17.16 -19.59
C MET A 25 1.73 17.34 -18.54
N TYR A 26 1.94 18.56 -18.03
CA TYR A 26 2.96 18.83 -17.01
C TYR A 26 2.71 18.10 -15.68
N SER A 27 1.45 18.06 -15.23
CA SER A 27 1.06 17.33 -14.02
C SER A 27 1.19 15.81 -14.18
N SER A 28 0.92 15.26 -15.37
CA SER A 28 1.11 13.83 -15.65
C SER A 28 2.59 13.40 -15.73
N MET A 29 3.50 14.24 -16.23
CA MET A 29 4.93 13.91 -16.31
C MET A 29 5.62 13.83 -14.94
N SER A 30 5.08 14.46 -13.90
CA SER A 30 5.67 14.44 -12.56
C SER A 30 5.41 13.14 -11.77
N LEU A 31 4.55 12.24 -12.26
CA LEU A 31 4.16 11.01 -11.55
C LEU A 31 4.69 9.71 -12.18
N LEU A 32 5.36 9.80 -13.36
CA LEU A 32 5.51 8.68 -14.29
C LEU A 32 6.75 7.76 -14.14
N ASN A 33 7.66 7.97 -13.17
CA ASN A 33 8.91 7.18 -13.09
C ASN A 33 8.99 6.16 -11.94
N PHE A 34 7.87 5.60 -11.48
CA PHE A 34 7.90 4.65 -10.36
C PHE A 34 8.10 3.19 -10.80
N GLU A 35 9.35 2.73 -10.84
CA GLU A 35 9.66 1.32 -11.14
C GLU A 35 10.53 0.65 -10.06
N PHE A 36 9.87 -0.09 -9.18
CA PHE A 36 10.50 -0.99 -8.22
C PHE A 36 10.80 -2.32 -8.90
N ARG A 37 12.06 -2.55 -9.26
CA ARG A 37 12.52 -3.85 -9.73
C ARG A 37 13.08 -4.59 -8.53
N LEU A 38 12.32 -5.55 -8.00
CA LEU A 38 12.94 -6.68 -7.31
C LEU A 38 13.71 -7.44 -8.40
N ASP A 39 15.03 -7.58 -8.23
CA ASP A 39 15.85 -8.37 -9.14
C ASP A 39 15.45 -9.84 -9.01
N ASN A 40 14.45 -10.27 -9.81
CA ASN A 40 13.97 -11.66 -9.85
C ASN A 40 15.08 -12.67 -10.17
N THR A 41 16.21 -12.22 -10.74
CA THR A 41 17.40 -13.04 -11.00
C THR A 41 18.03 -13.60 -9.72
N LYS A 42 18.05 -12.83 -8.62
CA LYS A 42 18.54 -13.33 -7.33
C LYS A 42 17.56 -14.27 -6.65
N ASP A 43 16.27 -14.07 -6.88
CA ASP A 43 15.22 -14.94 -6.36
C ASP A 43 15.25 -16.31 -7.07
N GLN A 44 15.56 -16.36 -8.37
CA GLN A 44 15.79 -17.62 -9.09
C GLN A 44 17.03 -18.39 -8.59
N GLU A 45 18.12 -17.69 -8.25
CA GLU A 45 19.32 -18.33 -7.64
C GLU A 45 19.03 -18.85 -6.22
N LEU A 46 18.27 -18.10 -5.41
CA LEU A 46 17.87 -18.54 -4.07
C LEU A 46 16.93 -19.74 -4.13
N GLN A 47 16.04 -19.78 -5.14
CA GLN A 47 15.14 -20.90 -5.41
C GLN A 47 15.92 -22.16 -5.79
N GLN A 48 16.91 -22.07 -6.69
CA GLN A 48 17.78 -23.21 -7.01
C GLN A 48 18.57 -23.71 -5.78
N GLN A 49 19.01 -22.82 -4.90
CA GLN A 49 19.71 -23.22 -3.67
C GLN A 49 18.78 -23.87 -2.63
N GLN A 50 17.51 -23.45 -2.54
CA GLN A 50 16.53 -24.06 -1.64
C GLN A 50 16.06 -25.43 -2.15
N GLU A 51 15.82 -25.58 -3.45
CA GLU A 51 15.49 -26.87 -4.07
C GLU A 51 16.64 -27.88 -3.91
N GLN A 52 17.90 -27.44 -4.04
CA GLN A 52 19.06 -28.28 -3.76
C GLN A 52 19.18 -28.70 -2.29
N LYS A 53 18.76 -27.83 -1.34
CA LYS A 53 18.77 -28.16 0.10
C LYS A 53 17.65 -29.12 0.49
N GLN A 54 16.46 -29.02 -0.11
CA GLN A 54 15.36 -29.94 0.15
C GLN A 54 15.63 -31.35 -0.39
N GLN A 55 16.33 -31.47 -1.52
CA GLN A 55 16.71 -32.78 -2.08
C GLN A 55 17.79 -33.51 -1.27
N GLN A 56 18.46 -32.83 -0.32
CA GLN A 56 19.54 -33.40 0.49
C GLN A 56 19.14 -33.73 1.93
N GLN A 57 17.89 -33.48 2.33
CA GLN A 57 17.42 -33.86 3.68
C GLN A 57 16.90 -35.31 3.70
N PRO A 58 17.43 -36.19 4.58
CA PRO A 58 16.87 -37.52 4.77
C PRO A 58 15.46 -37.45 5.41
N PRO A 59 14.58 -38.43 5.16
CA PRO A 59 13.22 -38.43 5.66
C PRO A 59 13.18 -38.41 7.18
N LEU A 60 12.42 -37.46 7.73
CA LEU A 60 12.26 -37.24 9.17
C LEU A 60 11.50 -38.42 9.81
N HIS A 61 12.10 -39.08 10.79
CA HIS A 61 11.45 -40.09 11.62
C HIS A 61 10.38 -39.46 12.53
N SER A 62 9.22 -40.13 12.64
CA SER A 62 8.10 -39.77 13.51
C SER A 62 8.49 -39.78 15.00
N PRO A 63 8.05 -38.81 15.82
CA PRO A 63 8.38 -38.80 17.24
C PRO A 63 7.46 -39.72 18.06
N GLU A 64 8.10 -40.47 18.96
CA GLU A 64 7.53 -41.30 20.02
C GLU A 64 6.60 -40.52 20.96
N GLN A 65 5.48 -41.15 21.32
CA GLN A 65 4.54 -40.66 22.33
C GLN A 65 5.13 -40.81 23.73
N HIS A 66 5.29 -39.69 24.46
CA HIS A 66 5.47 -39.69 25.91
C HIS A 66 4.16 -39.38 26.62
N GLN A 67 3.79 -40.25 27.56
CA GLN A 67 2.70 -40.06 28.52
C GLN A 67 3.15 -39.12 29.67
N PRO A 68 2.29 -38.22 30.18
CA PRO A 68 2.51 -37.58 31.47
C PRO A 68 1.73 -38.25 32.60
N LEU A 69 2.36 -38.28 33.77
CA LEU A 69 1.90 -38.82 35.05
C LEU A 69 1.42 -37.66 35.96
N HIS A 70 0.18 -37.76 36.48
CA HIS A 70 -0.40 -37.22 37.75
C HIS A 70 0.03 -35.82 38.29
N SER A 71 -0.82 -34.91 38.81
CA SER A 71 -2.08 -35.00 39.59
C SER A 71 -2.77 -33.61 39.68
N PRO A 72 -4.03 -33.51 40.15
CA PRO A 72 -4.87 -32.31 40.00
C PRO A 72 -4.84 -31.38 41.22
N GLU A 73 -4.68 -30.07 40.96
CA GLU A 73 -4.94 -29.01 41.93
C GLU A 73 -6.36 -28.47 41.68
N GLN A 74 -7.20 -28.53 42.72
CA GLN A 74 -8.59 -28.08 42.66
C GLN A 74 -8.64 -26.55 42.62
N HIS A 75 -9.08 -26.00 41.48
CA HIS A 75 -9.53 -24.61 41.38
C HIS A 75 -11.05 -24.54 41.25
N GLN A 76 -11.62 -23.64 42.05
CA GLN A 76 -13.04 -23.29 42.09
C GLN A 76 -13.50 -22.75 40.71
N PRO A 77 -14.78 -22.90 40.37
CA PRO A 77 -15.29 -22.46 39.08
C PRO A 77 -15.28 -20.93 39.00
N LEU A 78 -14.39 -20.40 38.18
CA LEU A 78 -14.50 -19.04 37.64
C LEU A 78 -15.74 -18.98 36.75
N HIS A 79 -16.57 -17.98 37.01
CA HIS A 79 -17.74 -17.64 36.21
C HIS A 79 -17.36 -17.50 34.72
N PRO A 80 -18.27 -17.81 33.78
CA PRO A 80 -18.03 -17.61 32.36
C PRO A 80 -17.64 -16.15 32.11
N PRO A 81 -16.59 -15.86 31.32
CA PRO A 81 -16.34 -14.51 30.87
C PRO A 81 -17.55 -14.07 30.05
N GLU A 82 -18.18 -13.01 30.53
CA GLU A 82 -19.25 -12.30 29.85
C GLU A 82 -18.71 -11.92 28.46
N GLN A 83 -19.29 -12.50 27.41
CA GLN A 83 -18.98 -12.17 26.03
C GLN A 83 -19.30 -10.69 25.82
N HIS A 84 -18.31 -9.82 25.99
CA HIS A 84 -18.35 -8.48 25.45
C HIS A 84 -18.36 -8.62 23.93
N GLN A 85 -19.56 -8.63 23.36
CA GLN A 85 -19.74 -8.27 21.97
C GLN A 85 -19.10 -6.87 21.81
N PRO A 86 -18.16 -6.68 20.88
CA PRO A 86 -17.74 -5.34 20.51
C PRO A 86 -19.00 -4.63 20.04
N GLN A 87 -19.46 -3.61 20.79
CA GLN A 87 -20.44 -2.70 20.23
C GLN A 87 -19.79 -2.11 18.98
N PRO A 88 -20.41 -2.23 17.79
CA PRO A 88 -19.97 -1.44 16.66
C PRO A 88 -20.09 0.02 17.08
N ASP A 89 -18.99 0.77 16.99
CA ASP A 89 -19.01 2.24 16.99
C ASP A 89 -19.83 2.66 15.76
N GLN A 90 -21.14 2.62 15.91
CA GLN A 90 -22.05 3.29 15.01
C GLN A 90 -21.89 4.78 15.32
N GLU A 91 -21.10 5.47 14.51
CA GLU A 91 -21.35 6.87 14.19
C GLU A 91 -22.70 6.96 13.43
N GLN A 92 -23.80 6.63 14.11
CA GLN A 92 -25.10 7.16 13.74
C GLN A 92 -25.23 8.56 14.36
N PRO A 93 -25.84 9.52 13.65
CA PRO A 93 -26.06 10.87 14.17
C PRO A 93 -27.19 10.83 15.21
N GLY A 94 -26.88 10.29 16.38
CA GLY A 94 -27.69 10.44 17.57
C GLY A 94 -27.52 11.85 18.08
N HIS A 95 -28.59 12.65 18.03
CA HIS A 95 -28.73 13.94 18.71
C HIS A 95 -28.59 13.76 20.23
N SER A 96 -27.37 13.55 20.71
CA SER A 96 -26.99 13.94 22.06
C SER A 96 -26.76 15.44 22.00
N SER A 97 -27.63 16.20 22.64
CA SER A 97 -27.41 17.61 22.94
C SER A 97 -26.21 17.70 23.89
N VAL A 98 -25.01 17.61 23.33
CA VAL A 98 -23.79 17.99 24.03
C VAL A 98 -23.92 19.49 24.23
N ASP A 99 -24.09 19.89 25.49
CA ASP A 99 -24.06 21.28 25.91
C ASP A 99 -22.80 21.92 25.30
N ALA A 100 -22.99 22.74 24.29
CA ALA A 100 -21.95 23.53 23.67
C ALA A 100 -21.58 24.62 24.68
N THR A 101 -20.79 24.25 25.69
CA THR A 101 -20.10 25.21 26.54
C THR A 101 -19.26 26.07 25.60
N ASN A 102 -19.62 27.35 25.47
CA ASN A 102 -18.96 28.38 24.67
C ASN A 102 -17.53 28.70 25.13
N ASP A 103 -16.88 27.80 25.86
CA ASP A 103 -15.50 27.99 26.25
C ASP A 103 -14.64 27.92 24.99
N PRO A 104 -13.76 28.91 24.78
CA PRO A 104 -12.88 28.93 23.62
C PRO A 104 -12.09 27.62 23.62
N PRO A 105 -11.99 26.91 22.49
CA PRO A 105 -11.36 25.61 22.42
C PRO A 105 -9.88 25.74 22.81
N THR A 106 -9.57 25.51 24.09
CA THR A 106 -8.20 25.46 24.57
C THR A 106 -7.51 24.30 23.89
N LEU A 107 -6.38 24.57 23.26
CA LEU A 107 -5.64 23.54 22.56
C LEU A 107 -5.12 22.51 23.56
N PRO A 108 -5.50 21.22 23.44
CA PRO A 108 -4.85 20.20 24.25
C PRO A 108 -3.37 20.14 23.84
N PRO A 109 -2.42 20.16 24.80
CA PRO A 109 -1.04 19.88 24.48
C PRO A 109 -0.93 18.46 23.89
N LEU A 110 0.10 18.23 23.06
CA LEU A 110 0.45 16.87 22.66
C LEU A 110 0.73 16.03 23.91
N LEU A 111 0.02 14.92 24.05
CA LEU A 111 0.10 14.00 25.19
C LEU A 111 1.28 13.02 25.00
N LEU A 112 2.49 13.56 24.94
CA LEU A 112 3.73 12.78 24.83
C LEU A 112 4.33 12.52 26.21
N ASP A 113 4.84 11.31 26.43
CA ASP A 113 5.63 11.00 27.62
C ASP A 113 6.98 11.76 27.54
N PRO A 114 7.30 12.66 28.49
CA PRO A 114 8.52 13.46 28.47
C PRO A 114 9.83 12.65 28.43
N SER A 115 9.79 11.40 28.90
CA SER A 115 10.95 10.50 28.94
C SER A 115 11.11 9.66 27.66
N THR A 116 10.08 9.64 26.80
CA THR A 116 10.06 8.82 25.59
C THR A 116 10.49 9.62 24.37
N LYS A 117 11.36 9.03 23.56
CA LYS A 117 11.70 9.55 22.22
C LYS A 117 10.84 8.88 21.17
N TYR A 118 10.27 9.70 20.29
CA TYR A 118 9.34 9.29 19.25
C TYR A 118 9.95 9.47 17.86
N LEU A 119 9.55 8.59 16.94
CA LEU A 119 9.69 8.77 15.51
C LEU A 119 8.30 8.76 14.88
N SER A 120 8.02 9.76 14.05
CA SER A 120 6.80 9.84 13.24
C SER A 120 7.17 10.21 11.80
N PHE A 121 6.20 10.12 10.89
CA PHE A 121 6.38 10.52 9.50
C PHE A 121 5.08 11.08 8.91
N LEU A 122 5.16 11.76 7.77
CA LEU A 122 3.96 12.15 7.02
C LEU A 122 3.52 11.00 6.08
N PRO A 123 2.23 10.65 6.07
CA PRO A 123 1.71 9.62 5.16
C PRO A 123 1.82 10.09 3.70
N PHE A 124 2.00 9.15 2.77
CA PHE A 124 2.23 9.47 1.36
C PHE A 124 1.41 8.57 0.42
N ALA A 125 0.67 9.21 -0.48
CA ALA A 125 -0.07 8.59 -1.59
C ALA A 125 -1.09 7.52 -1.12
N GLY A 126 -1.35 6.53 -1.96
CA GLY A 126 -2.34 5.48 -1.72
C GLY A 126 -2.03 4.54 -0.54
N LEU A 127 -3.03 3.74 -0.16
CA LEU A 127 -3.01 2.85 1.01
C LEU A 127 -1.72 2.03 1.16
N THR A 128 -1.31 1.34 0.11
CA THR A 128 -0.14 0.45 0.13
C THR A 128 1.19 1.20 0.21
N ASN A 129 1.24 2.45 -0.27
CA ASN A 129 2.41 3.31 -0.10
C ASN A 129 2.51 3.80 1.35
N GLN A 130 1.38 4.12 1.98
CA GLN A 130 1.33 4.44 3.42
C GLN A 130 1.77 3.24 4.27
N PHE A 131 1.32 2.02 3.92
CA PHE A 131 1.74 0.78 4.59
C PHE A 131 3.26 0.56 4.51
N ILE A 132 3.86 0.67 3.33
CA ILE A 132 5.33 0.62 3.18
C ILE A 132 6.01 1.74 4.00
N GLY A 133 5.39 2.92 4.07
CA GLY A 133 5.86 4.01 4.93
C GLY A 133 5.93 3.60 6.40
N VAL A 134 4.94 2.87 6.92
CA VAL A 134 4.95 2.29 8.28
C VAL A 134 6.09 1.31 8.45
N GLU A 135 6.29 0.37 7.51
CA GLU A 135 7.37 -0.62 7.60
C GLU A 135 8.75 0.04 7.71
N VAL A 136 8.99 1.02 6.83
CA VAL A 136 10.26 1.76 6.79
C VAL A 136 10.45 2.57 8.07
N ALA A 137 9.42 3.30 8.51
CA ALA A 137 9.48 4.10 9.73
C ALA A 137 9.68 3.23 10.98
N ALA A 138 9.02 2.08 11.06
CA ALA A 138 9.20 1.12 12.13
C ALA A 138 10.63 0.59 12.20
N TYR A 139 11.22 0.23 11.06
CA TYR A 139 12.61 -0.20 11.01
C TYR A 139 13.56 0.91 11.46
N ILE A 140 13.33 2.16 11.05
CA ILE A 140 14.15 3.30 11.51
C ILE A 140 13.96 3.52 13.02
N ALA A 141 12.72 3.45 13.53
CA ALA A 141 12.41 3.60 14.94
C ALA A 141 13.14 2.54 15.79
N LEU A 142 13.12 1.28 15.36
CA LEU A 142 13.90 0.19 15.95
C LEU A 142 15.40 0.52 15.99
N ARG A 143 15.95 0.98 14.86
CA ARG A 143 17.39 1.26 14.72
C ARG A 143 17.85 2.50 15.48
N LEU A 144 16.95 3.45 15.75
CA LEU A 144 17.21 4.66 16.53
C LEU A 144 16.75 4.55 17.99
N ASN A 145 16.26 3.38 18.42
CA ASN A 145 15.69 3.15 19.75
C ASN A 145 14.61 4.19 20.12
N ARG A 146 13.62 4.35 19.24
CA ARG A 146 12.49 5.28 19.39
C ARG A 146 11.18 4.51 19.38
N THR A 147 10.19 5.04 20.12
CA THR A 147 8.79 4.63 19.98
C THR A 147 8.28 5.10 18.63
N LEU A 148 7.65 4.20 17.87
CA LEU A 148 7.00 4.56 16.62
C LEU A 148 5.67 5.24 16.94
N LEU A 149 5.55 6.51 16.59
CA LEU A 149 4.28 7.24 16.60
C LEU A 149 3.70 7.20 15.18
N VAL A 150 2.78 6.27 14.93
CA VAL A 150 2.29 5.96 13.58
C VAL A 150 1.15 6.91 13.17
N PRO A 151 1.28 7.66 12.05
CA PRO A 151 0.18 8.47 11.52
C PRO A 151 -0.96 7.55 11.08
N PRO A 152 -2.23 7.98 11.16
CA PRO A 152 -3.34 7.14 10.74
C PRO A 152 -3.28 6.89 9.23
N ILE A 153 -4.05 5.91 8.78
CA ILE A 153 -4.37 5.74 7.38
C ILE A 153 -5.23 6.91 6.97
N ILE A 154 -4.81 7.64 5.94
CA ILE A 154 -5.44 8.89 5.53
C ILE A 154 -5.90 8.78 4.08
N SER A 155 -7.07 9.36 3.81
CA SER A 155 -7.60 9.53 2.45
C SER A 155 -6.57 10.15 1.52
N ASN A 156 -6.51 9.62 0.31
CA ASN A 156 -5.56 10.02 -0.70
C ASN A 156 -6.28 10.55 -1.95
N SER A 157 -5.52 10.79 -3.00
CA SER A 157 -6.03 11.30 -4.28
C SER A 157 -6.85 10.28 -5.09
N HIS A 158 -7.11 9.09 -4.54
CA HIS A 158 -7.93 8.06 -5.21
C HIS A 158 -9.29 7.88 -4.54
N ASP A 159 -9.39 8.05 -3.22
CA ASP A 159 -10.64 7.88 -2.46
C ASP A 159 -11.37 9.22 -2.21
N HIS A 160 -10.64 10.32 -2.01
CA HIS A 160 -11.19 11.66 -1.76
C HIS A 160 -12.18 11.80 -0.60
N ASP A 161 -12.31 10.79 0.26
CA ASP A 161 -13.29 10.73 1.35
C ASP A 161 -13.03 11.70 2.52
N ASN A 162 -11.88 12.37 2.52
CA ASN A 162 -11.47 13.30 3.58
C ASN A 162 -11.61 12.69 4.99
N THR A 163 -11.16 11.44 5.12
CA THR A 163 -11.27 10.66 6.33
C THR A 163 -9.92 10.06 6.74
N HIS A 164 -9.89 9.53 7.96
CA HIS A 164 -8.74 8.79 8.47
C HIS A 164 -9.19 7.71 9.45
N GLN A 165 -8.38 6.66 9.59
CA GLN A 165 -8.61 5.59 10.55
C GLN A 165 -7.28 5.06 11.09
N THR A 166 -7.32 4.51 12.29
CA THR A 166 -6.17 3.92 12.97
C THR A 166 -5.69 2.65 12.28
N TRP A 167 -4.40 2.36 12.37
CA TRP A 167 -3.82 1.10 11.90
C TRP A 167 -4.24 -0.08 12.76
N SER A 168 -4.48 0.15 14.07
CA SER A 168 -5.00 -0.87 15.00
C SER A 168 -6.36 -1.46 14.59
N ARG A 169 -7.11 -0.77 13.72
CA ARG A 169 -8.35 -1.30 13.15
C ARG A 169 -8.11 -2.45 12.16
N TYR A 170 -6.93 -2.53 11.56
CA TYR A 170 -6.61 -3.44 10.46
C TYR A 170 -5.43 -4.36 10.74
N PHE A 171 -4.59 -4.01 11.72
CA PHE A 171 -3.43 -4.79 12.13
C PHE A 171 -3.35 -4.90 13.65
N ASP A 172 -2.91 -6.07 14.12
CA ASP A 172 -2.66 -6.31 15.55
C ASP A 172 -1.34 -5.64 15.95
N LEU A 173 -1.41 -4.33 16.27
CA LEU A 173 -0.26 -3.53 16.66
C LEU A 173 0.37 -4.02 17.98
N LYS A 174 -0.41 -4.66 18.85
CA LYS A 174 0.10 -5.22 20.11
C LYS A 174 1.00 -6.42 19.84
N ARG A 175 0.54 -7.36 19.00
CA ARG A 175 1.35 -8.49 18.53
C ARG A 175 2.57 -7.99 17.76
N PHE A 176 2.42 -6.99 16.90
CA PHE A 176 3.54 -6.36 16.20
C PHE A 176 4.60 -5.83 17.18
N SER A 177 4.20 -5.06 18.21
CA SER A 177 5.12 -4.55 19.23
C SER A 177 5.82 -5.68 19.99
N ASN A 178 5.10 -6.75 20.35
CA ASN A 178 5.65 -7.90 21.05
C ASN A 178 6.69 -8.67 20.21
N LEU A 179 6.41 -8.87 18.91
CA LEU A 179 7.29 -9.63 18.02
C LEU A 179 8.52 -8.85 17.58
N THR A 180 8.40 -7.52 17.43
CA THR A 180 9.49 -6.67 16.92
C THR A 180 10.29 -5.98 18.02
N GLY A 181 9.75 -5.90 19.24
CA GLY A 181 10.30 -5.10 20.32
C GLY A 181 10.14 -3.58 20.13
N ILE A 182 9.34 -3.15 19.15
CA ILE A 182 9.10 -1.73 18.84
C ILE A 182 7.85 -1.27 19.59
N PRO A 183 7.96 -0.32 20.54
CA PRO A 183 6.78 0.31 21.10
C PRO A 183 6.08 1.13 20.00
N VAL A 184 4.78 0.91 19.82
CA VAL A 184 3.96 1.63 18.85
C VAL A 184 2.86 2.40 19.58
N VAL A 185 2.67 3.66 19.17
CA VAL A 185 1.58 4.53 19.63
C VAL A 185 0.95 5.17 18.40
N GLU A 186 -0.37 5.37 18.40
CA GLU A 186 -1.08 6.01 17.29
C GLU A 186 -1.32 7.51 17.57
N TRP A 187 -1.36 8.31 16.50
CA TRP A 187 -1.53 9.76 16.62
C TRP A 187 -2.82 10.18 17.35
N ASP A 188 -3.90 9.43 17.14
CA ASP A 188 -5.20 9.63 17.82
C ASP A 188 -5.09 9.57 19.35
N THR A 189 -4.11 8.81 19.87
CA THR A 189 -3.87 8.68 21.32
C THR A 189 -3.12 9.89 21.89
N VAL A 190 -2.13 10.40 21.17
CA VAL A 190 -1.28 11.52 21.66
C VAL A 190 -1.87 12.89 21.34
N ARG A 191 -2.83 12.94 20.42
CA ARG A 191 -3.51 14.16 20.02
C ARG A 191 -5.01 13.92 19.85
N PRO A 192 -5.73 13.60 20.94
CA PRO A 192 -7.17 13.45 20.88
C PRO A 192 -7.81 14.81 20.57
N LEU A 193 -8.61 14.86 19.51
CA LEU A 193 -9.34 16.06 19.11
C LEU A 193 -10.83 15.89 19.41
N ASN A 194 -11.46 16.95 19.91
CA ASN A 194 -12.91 16.96 20.07
C ASN A 194 -13.63 17.18 18.73
N ALA A 195 -14.95 16.99 18.69
CA ALA A 195 -15.74 17.12 17.47
C ALA A 195 -15.58 18.49 16.75
N ALA A 196 -15.46 19.59 17.51
CA ALA A 196 -15.27 20.91 16.92
C ALA A 196 -13.88 21.06 16.27
N GLN A 197 -12.83 20.58 16.94
CA GLN A 197 -11.46 20.57 16.42
C GLN A 197 -11.33 19.68 15.19
N THR A 198 -11.90 18.48 15.22
CA THR A 198 -11.94 17.55 14.09
C THR A 198 -12.66 18.16 12.89
N ARG A 199 -13.79 18.84 13.11
CA ARG A 199 -14.52 19.57 12.06
C ARG A 199 -13.62 20.63 11.42
N VAL A 200 -12.98 21.48 12.22
CA VAL A 200 -12.06 22.52 11.72
C VAL A 200 -10.93 21.89 10.89
N GLY A 201 -10.31 20.81 11.38
CA GLY A 201 -9.26 20.12 10.64
C GLY A 201 -9.74 19.59 9.28
N ARG A 202 -10.86 18.86 9.26
CA ARG A 202 -11.42 18.24 8.04
C ARG A 202 -11.92 19.28 7.03
N GLU A 203 -12.63 20.33 7.45
CA GLU A 203 -13.11 21.38 6.55
C GLU A 203 -11.95 22.14 5.87
N ARG A 204 -10.86 22.36 6.61
CA ARG A 204 -9.68 23.06 6.06
C ARG A 204 -8.80 22.17 5.19
N ALA A 205 -8.78 20.86 5.42
CA ALA A 205 -8.08 19.92 4.53
C ALA A 205 -8.56 20.03 3.07
N MET A 206 -9.86 20.21 2.85
CA MET A 206 -10.46 20.35 1.52
C MET A 206 -10.22 21.70 0.85
N THR A 207 -10.08 22.77 1.64
CA THR A 207 -10.02 24.16 1.13
C THR A 207 -8.61 24.73 1.11
N GLU A 208 -7.69 24.12 1.85
CA GLU A 208 -6.30 24.55 2.03
C GLU A 208 -6.18 25.98 2.59
N ALA A 209 -7.24 26.47 3.23
CA ALA A 209 -7.29 27.80 3.80
C ALA A 209 -6.75 27.78 5.23
N HIS A 210 -5.57 28.38 5.44
CA HIS A 210 -5.05 28.72 6.77
C HIS A 210 -5.86 29.86 7.38
N THR A 211 -7.04 29.52 7.88
CA THR A 211 -7.90 30.48 8.58
C THR A 211 -7.35 30.80 9.96
N ALA A 212 -7.74 31.96 10.50
CA ALA A 212 -7.38 32.35 11.87
C ALA A 212 -7.84 31.32 12.91
N GLU A 213 -8.99 30.67 12.68
CA GLU A 213 -9.53 29.60 13.52
C GLU A 213 -8.61 28.37 13.53
N TRP A 214 -8.22 27.86 12.35
CA TRP A 214 -7.30 26.73 12.27
C TRP A 214 -5.93 27.07 12.84
N ALA A 215 -5.40 28.27 12.54
CA ALA A 215 -4.10 28.71 13.04
C ALA A 215 -4.07 28.85 14.57
N ALA A 216 -5.17 29.29 15.18
CA ALA A 216 -5.31 29.35 16.64
C ALA A 216 -5.33 27.95 17.29
N LEU A 217 -5.74 26.93 16.52
CA LEU A 217 -5.76 25.54 16.95
C LEU A 217 -4.55 24.72 16.48
N ALA A 218 -3.62 25.30 15.72
CA ALA A 218 -2.53 24.53 15.17
C ALA A 218 -1.33 24.47 16.14
N THR A 219 -0.69 23.31 16.25
CA THR A 219 0.58 23.19 17.00
C THR A 219 1.75 23.21 16.03
N ASN A 220 2.73 24.07 16.29
CA ASN A 220 3.99 24.06 15.55
C ASN A 220 4.72 22.74 15.77
N MET A 221 5.16 22.09 14.68
CA MET A 221 5.96 20.88 14.75
C MET A 221 7.05 20.89 13.69
N THR A 222 8.28 20.62 14.12
CA THR A 222 9.41 20.51 13.20
C THR A 222 9.32 19.21 12.41
N CYS A 223 9.41 19.29 11.08
CA CYS A 223 9.44 18.14 10.18
C CYS A 223 10.77 18.10 9.42
N GLN A 224 11.52 17.01 9.57
CA GLN A 224 12.78 16.79 8.89
C GLN A 224 12.54 16.38 7.43
N ILE A 225 13.12 17.14 6.51
CA ILE A 225 13.05 16.86 5.08
C ILE A 225 14.00 15.71 4.76
N ILE A 226 13.45 14.57 4.32
CA ILE A 226 14.26 13.40 3.94
C ILE A 226 14.28 13.14 2.44
N TYR A 227 13.20 13.48 1.74
CA TYR A 227 13.10 13.31 0.30
C TYR A 227 12.45 14.54 -0.32
N GLY A 228 13.16 15.13 -1.29
CA GLY A 228 12.80 16.37 -1.95
C GLY A 228 12.82 17.58 -1.01
N PHE A 229 13.43 18.67 -1.47
CA PHE A 229 13.00 20.07 -1.27
C PHE A 229 13.92 21.05 -0.54
N GLY A 230 14.33 22.04 -1.34
CA GLY A 230 14.47 23.45 -0.97
C GLY A 230 13.19 24.28 -1.24
N ASN A 231 12.00 23.67 -1.30
CA ASN A 231 10.69 24.35 -1.30
C ASN A 231 9.53 23.44 -0.81
N PRO A 232 9.40 23.20 0.51
CA PRO A 232 8.41 22.29 1.08
C PRO A 232 6.94 22.75 0.93
N ASP A 233 6.70 24.06 0.73
CA ASP A 233 5.35 24.63 0.58
C ASP A 233 4.64 24.21 -0.73
N LYS A 234 5.37 23.62 -1.69
CA LYS A 234 4.82 23.33 -3.03
C LYS A 234 4.49 21.86 -3.29
N GLN A 235 4.89 20.91 -2.43
CA GLN A 235 4.89 19.48 -2.80
C GLN A 235 4.59 18.47 -1.68
N ILE A 236 4.01 18.89 -0.54
CA ILE A 236 3.44 17.88 0.37
C ILE A 236 2.30 17.12 -0.33
N ASN A 237 2.42 15.80 -0.35
CA ASN A 237 1.41 14.94 -0.94
C ASN A 237 0.04 15.17 -0.28
N TYR A 238 -1.03 14.88 -1.02
CA TYR A 238 -2.41 15.02 -0.55
C TYR A 238 -2.64 14.33 0.80
N SER A 239 -2.17 13.10 0.99
CA SER A 239 -2.34 12.37 2.25
C SER A 239 -1.58 13.04 3.40
N ALA A 240 -0.35 13.52 3.16
CA ALA A 240 0.43 14.26 4.15
C ALA A 240 -0.29 15.55 4.57
N ARG A 241 -0.87 16.26 3.60
CA ARG A 241 -1.64 17.48 3.83
C ARG A 241 -2.87 17.18 4.69
N TYR A 242 -3.63 16.16 4.34
CA TYR A 242 -4.83 15.77 5.07
C TYR A 242 -4.50 15.41 6.51
N PHE A 243 -3.39 14.71 6.73
CA PHE A 243 -2.88 14.43 8.07
C PHE A 243 -2.57 15.69 8.86
N VAL A 244 -1.81 16.61 8.26
CA VAL A 244 -1.45 17.88 8.89
C VAL A 244 -2.69 18.70 9.25
N TYR A 245 -3.69 18.75 8.38
CA TYR A 245 -4.93 19.49 8.65
C TYR A 245 -5.83 18.78 9.67
N HIS A 246 -6.08 17.48 9.51
CA HIS A 246 -6.91 16.68 10.42
C HIS A 246 -6.38 16.73 11.85
N PHE A 247 -5.05 16.72 12.01
CA PHE A 247 -4.38 16.78 13.30
C PHE A 247 -3.93 18.20 13.67
N LEU A 248 -4.37 19.25 12.97
CA LEU A 248 -4.10 20.65 13.35
C LEU A 248 -2.60 20.91 13.59
N LEU A 249 -1.74 20.47 12.67
CA LEU A 249 -0.30 20.58 12.78
C LEU A 249 0.18 21.74 11.89
N ASN A 250 0.99 22.65 12.43
CA ASN A 250 1.67 23.66 11.63
C ASN A 250 3.12 23.23 11.44
N LEU A 251 3.44 22.63 10.29
CA LEU A 251 4.77 22.08 10.06
C LEU A 251 5.81 23.16 9.78
N VAL A 252 6.94 23.09 10.52
CA VAL A 252 8.15 23.84 10.24
C VAL A 252 9.17 22.89 9.64
N PHE A 253 9.38 22.97 8.33
CA PHE A 253 10.29 22.07 7.65
C PHE A 253 11.75 22.45 7.90
N GLN A 254 12.57 21.45 8.21
CA GLN A 254 14.00 21.62 8.46
C GLN A 254 14.80 20.66 7.58
N ALA A 255 15.90 21.15 7.03
CA ALA A 255 16.87 20.31 6.33
C ALA A 255 17.46 19.26 7.29
N PRO A 256 17.78 18.06 6.80
CA PRO A 256 18.34 17.03 7.67
C PRO A 256 19.71 17.46 8.21
N PRO A 257 20.14 16.94 9.38
CA PRO A 257 21.49 17.14 9.87
C PRO A 257 22.53 16.75 8.82
N PRO A 258 23.67 17.46 8.75
CA PRO A 258 24.75 17.09 7.84
C PRO A 258 25.29 15.69 8.16
N LEU A 259 25.94 15.06 7.18
CA LEU A 259 26.67 13.81 7.41
C LEU A 259 27.74 13.99 8.49
N ALA A 260 27.90 12.98 9.34
CA ALA A 260 29.02 12.93 10.25
C ALA A 260 30.34 12.87 9.45
N PRO A 261 31.44 13.48 9.93
CA PRO A 261 32.74 13.34 9.29
C PRO A 261 33.15 11.86 9.19
N GLY A 262 33.45 11.40 7.97
CA GLY A 262 33.83 10.00 7.72
C GLY A 262 32.66 9.03 7.52
N ALA A 263 31.42 9.54 7.52
CA ALA A 263 30.24 8.77 7.18
C ALA A 263 30.33 8.13 5.79
N THR A 264 29.65 7.00 5.61
CA THR A 264 29.64 6.32 4.31
C THR A 264 28.82 7.13 3.32
N ILE A 265 29.44 7.54 2.21
CA ILE A 265 28.73 8.18 1.10
C ILE A 265 28.11 7.08 0.24
N TYR A 266 26.79 7.00 0.26
CA TYR A 266 26.05 6.06 -0.58
C TYR A 266 25.92 6.61 -2.00
N ASP A 267 26.05 5.75 -3.01
CA ASP A 267 25.77 6.15 -4.39
C ASP A 267 24.26 6.30 -4.60
N HIS A 268 23.77 7.52 -4.43
CA HIS A 268 22.35 7.82 -4.57
C HIS A 268 21.87 7.60 -6.00
N LYS A 269 22.71 7.73 -7.02
CA LYS A 269 22.28 7.54 -8.43
C LYS A 269 21.88 6.10 -8.72
N LYS A 270 22.47 5.15 -8.01
CA LYS A 270 22.10 3.73 -8.11
C LYS A 270 20.66 3.46 -7.64
N TYR A 271 20.12 4.31 -6.76
CA TYR A 271 18.85 4.05 -6.07
C TYR A 271 17.79 5.13 -6.31
N ALA A 272 18.21 6.35 -6.64
CA ALA A 272 17.37 7.48 -7.03
C ALA A 272 17.27 7.51 -8.56
N LYS A 273 16.39 6.67 -9.11
CA LYS A 273 16.12 6.65 -10.56
C LYS A 273 15.52 7.97 -11.06
N ASP A 274 14.78 8.67 -10.21
CA ASP A 274 13.91 9.76 -10.63
C ASP A 274 14.66 11.09 -10.70
N GLU A 275 15.62 11.32 -9.80
CA GLU A 275 16.33 12.60 -9.66
C GLU A 275 17.79 12.42 -9.19
N PRO A 276 18.69 11.86 -10.03
CA PRO A 276 20.07 11.50 -9.65
C PRO A 276 20.99 12.69 -9.33
N ASN A 277 20.50 13.92 -9.48
CA ASN A 277 21.26 15.15 -9.28
C ASN A 277 20.97 15.84 -7.93
N GLN A 278 20.13 15.26 -7.07
CA GLN A 278 19.79 15.86 -5.77
C GLN A 278 20.41 15.08 -4.60
N GLU A 279 20.95 15.81 -3.62
CA GLU A 279 21.43 15.30 -2.33
C GLU A 279 20.28 14.86 -1.40
N SER A 280 19.29 14.14 -1.92
CA SER A 280 18.17 13.61 -1.12
C SER A 280 18.63 12.43 -0.27
N LEU A 281 18.09 12.26 0.94
CA LEU A 281 18.25 11.05 1.74
C LEU A 281 17.37 9.96 1.12
N VAL A 282 17.97 9.13 0.28
CA VAL A 282 17.24 8.04 -0.40
C VAL A 282 17.53 6.70 0.25
N ILE A 283 18.53 6.60 1.13
CA ILE A 283 18.97 5.32 1.71
C ILE A 283 18.77 5.31 3.21
N VAL A 284 18.23 4.20 3.73
CA VAL A 284 17.89 4.06 5.15
C VAL A 284 19.11 4.19 6.08
N GLU A 285 20.28 3.70 5.65
CA GLU A 285 21.51 3.87 6.43
C GLU A 285 21.95 5.32 6.59
N ASP A 286 21.88 6.13 5.54
CA ASP A 286 22.25 7.54 5.58
C ASP A 286 21.38 8.27 6.62
N LEU A 287 20.08 7.97 6.62
CA LEU A 287 19.15 8.48 7.63
C LEU A 287 19.52 8.01 9.04
N ILE A 288 19.72 6.71 9.26
CA ILE A 288 20.06 6.19 10.59
C ILE A 288 21.35 6.83 11.12
N GLU A 289 22.37 7.00 10.27
CA GLU A 289 23.64 7.61 10.65
C GLU A 289 23.46 9.06 11.09
N ARG A 290 22.76 9.88 10.30
CA ARG A 290 22.51 11.30 10.60
C ARG A 290 21.69 11.53 11.87
N TYR A 291 20.74 10.64 12.15
CA TYR A 291 19.82 10.80 13.28
C TYR A 291 20.16 9.94 14.50
N SER A 292 21.28 9.19 14.46
CA SER A 292 21.76 8.36 15.57
C SER A 292 21.92 9.16 16.87
N ASP A 293 22.39 10.40 16.77
CA ASP A 293 22.58 11.31 17.89
C ASP A 293 21.47 12.33 18.09
N PHE A 294 20.36 12.24 17.35
CA PHE A 294 19.27 13.21 17.40
C PHE A 294 18.67 13.27 18.82
N LYS A 295 18.74 14.45 19.45
CA LYS A 295 18.40 14.63 20.86
C LYS A 295 16.93 14.97 21.09
N ASP A 296 16.28 15.59 20.11
CA ASP A 296 14.89 16.01 20.25
C ASP A 296 13.98 14.81 20.49
N GLN A 297 12.95 15.07 21.32
CA GLN A 297 11.95 14.10 21.71
C GLN A 297 11.23 13.55 20.47
N MET A 298 10.83 14.42 19.54
CA MET A 298 10.11 14.06 18.33
C MET A 298 11.02 14.14 17.09
N LEU A 299 11.15 13.03 16.36
CA LEU A 299 11.73 12.99 15.02
C LEU A 299 10.60 12.75 14.01
N MET A 300 10.09 13.82 13.38
CA MET A 300 9.08 13.73 12.32
C MET A 300 9.74 13.76 10.94
N LEU A 301 9.45 12.80 10.08
CA LEU A 301 10.04 12.67 8.74
C LEU A 301 9.04 13.01 7.62
N SER A 302 9.47 13.71 6.57
CA SER A 302 8.53 14.15 5.51
C SER A 302 7.97 13.02 4.63
N HIS A 303 8.73 11.97 4.29
CA HIS A 303 8.31 10.94 3.34
C HIS A 303 8.96 9.57 3.58
N ALA A 304 8.49 8.79 4.57
CA ALA A 304 9.12 7.49 4.88
C ALA A 304 9.10 6.50 3.70
N PHE A 305 8.01 6.47 2.93
CA PHE A 305 7.85 5.60 1.75
C PHE A 305 8.96 5.73 0.68
N LYS A 306 9.56 6.92 0.55
CA LYS A 306 10.56 7.20 -0.50
C LYS A 306 11.95 6.71 -0.12
N ILE A 307 12.20 6.43 1.16
CA ILE A 307 13.46 5.86 1.62
C ILE A 307 13.58 4.42 1.09
N LYS A 308 14.77 4.09 0.58
CA LYS A 308 15.10 2.80 0.02
C LYS A 308 15.99 2.03 0.98
N ASP A 309 15.72 0.73 1.04
CA ASP A 309 16.63 -0.23 1.63
C ASP A 309 16.94 -1.30 0.57
N PRO A 310 18.15 -1.28 -0.03
CA PRO A 310 18.54 -2.27 -1.04
C PRO A 310 18.50 -3.72 -0.53
N LYS A 311 18.50 -3.92 0.79
CA LYS A 311 18.46 -5.24 1.42
C LYS A 311 17.06 -5.65 1.89
N ASN A 312 16.05 -4.79 1.67
CA ASN A 312 14.68 -5.00 2.13
C ASN A 312 14.58 -5.39 3.62
N ARG A 313 15.44 -4.84 4.49
CA ARG A 313 15.48 -5.23 5.91
C ARG A 313 14.27 -4.71 6.65
N TYR A 314 13.63 -3.63 6.21
CA TYR A 314 12.38 -3.20 6.82
C TYR A 314 11.32 -4.32 6.76
N TRP A 315 11.14 -5.00 5.63
CA TRP A 315 10.25 -6.16 5.57
C TRP A 315 10.75 -7.31 6.44
N ASN A 316 11.99 -7.74 6.21
CA ASN A 316 12.55 -8.95 6.82
C ASN A 316 12.74 -8.84 8.35
N THR A 317 12.77 -7.62 8.89
CA THR A 317 12.98 -7.39 10.33
C THR A 317 11.67 -7.04 11.03
N VAL A 318 10.80 -6.23 10.40
CA VAL A 318 9.62 -5.68 11.07
C VAL A 318 8.34 -5.86 10.25
N GLY A 319 8.37 -5.59 8.94
CA GLY A 319 7.17 -5.56 8.09
C GLY A 319 6.41 -6.89 8.03
N GLN A 320 7.14 -8.02 8.04
CA GLN A 320 6.53 -9.35 8.06
C GLN A 320 5.69 -9.65 9.33
N HIS A 321 5.83 -8.84 10.38
CA HIS A 321 5.12 -8.99 11.66
C HIS A 321 3.88 -8.10 11.77
N LEU A 322 3.54 -7.33 10.72
CA LEU A 322 2.26 -6.61 10.62
C LEU A 322 1.14 -7.58 10.21
N HIS A 323 0.73 -8.37 11.20
CA HIS A 323 -0.37 -9.33 11.18
C HIS A 323 -1.72 -8.62 11.13
N PHE A 324 -2.67 -9.18 10.38
CA PHE A 324 -3.99 -8.58 10.27
C PHE A 324 -4.75 -8.65 11.60
N GLU A 325 -5.61 -7.66 11.85
CA GLU A 325 -6.49 -7.69 13.01
C GLU A 325 -7.47 -8.88 12.88
N PRO A 326 -7.74 -9.67 13.95
CA PRO A 326 -8.56 -10.88 13.86
C PRO A 326 -9.95 -10.66 13.27
N LEU A 327 -10.58 -9.51 13.53
CA LEU A 327 -11.87 -9.15 12.94
C LEU A 327 -11.80 -9.07 11.41
N LEU A 328 -10.76 -8.42 10.88
CA LEU A 328 -10.53 -8.29 9.44
C LEU A 328 -10.22 -9.64 8.81
N ALA A 329 -9.34 -10.43 9.43
CA ALA A 329 -8.97 -11.76 8.94
C ALA A 329 -10.18 -12.70 8.87
N ARG A 330 -11.03 -12.69 9.92
CA ARG A 330 -12.29 -13.44 9.94
C ARG A 330 -13.25 -12.98 8.86
N TYR A 331 -13.47 -11.66 8.72
CA TYR A 331 -14.34 -11.11 7.68
C TYR A 331 -13.88 -11.56 6.29
N SER A 332 -12.60 -11.41 5.97
CA SER A 332 -12.03 -11.81 4.67
C SER A 332 -12.23 -13.29 4.39
N ARG A 333 -11.98 -14.15 5.38
CA ARG A 333 -12.20 -15.60 5.26
C ARG A 333 -13.67 -15.92 5.03
N GLU A 334 -14.57 -15.37 5.83
CA GLU A 334 -16.01 -15.60 5.71
C GLU A 334 -16.56 -15.11 4.36
N ARG A 335 -16.07 -13.96 3.87
CA ARG A 335 -16.42 -13.44 2.54
C ARG A 335 -16.02 -14.43 1.45
N VAL A 336 -14.77 -14.89 1.45
CA VAL A 336 -14.29 -15.88 0.47
C VAL A 336 -15.12 -17.16 0.53
N MET A 337 -15.36 -17.69 1.74
CA MET A 337 -16.17 -18.90 1.93
C MET A 337 -17.60 -18.72 1.40
N LYS A 338 -18.23 -17.57 1.63
CA LYS A 338 -19.57 -17.26 1.14
C LYS A 338 -19.64 -17.33 -0.39
N GLU A 339 -18.65 -16.75 -1.07
CA GLU A 339 -18.60 -16.71 -2.54
C GLU A 339 -18.38 -18.10 -3.15
N ILE A 340 -17.40 -18.85 -2.67
CA ILE A 340 -16.94 -20.05 -3.38
C ILE A 340 -17.53 -21.37 -2.88
N ARG A 341 -18.32 -21.39 -1.79
CA ARG A 341 -18.83 -22.64 -1.16
C ARG A 341 -19.63 -23.56 -2.09
N GLN A 342 -20.15 -23.05 -3.20
CA GLN A 342 -20.95 -23.84 -4.14
C GLN A 342 -20.12 -24.42 -5.30
N ASP A 343 -18.83 -24.11 -5.38
CA ASP A 343 -17.98 -24.52 -6.49
C ASP A 343 -17.63 -26.00 -6.43
N SER A 344 -17.54 -26.62 -7.61
CA SER A 344 -17.22 -28.06 -7.77
C SER A 344 -15.79 -28.50 -7.37
N GLY A 345 -15.04 -27.63 -6.69
CA GLY A 345 -13.73 -27.90 -6.08
C GLY A 345 -13.55 -27.25 -4.71
N ALA A 346 -14.64 -26.73 -4.13
CA ALA A 346 -14.67 -26.10 -2.82
C ALA A 346 -14.82 -27.15 -1.72
N GLU A 347 -13.72 -27.81 -1.38
CA GLU A 347 -13.64 -28.74 -0.26
C GLU A 347 -13.13 -28.00 0.98
N PRO A 348 -13.95 -27.82 2.03
CA PRO A 348 -13.49 -27.20 3.26
C PRO A 348 -12.42 -28.06 3.94
N GLU A 349 -11.34 -27.41 4.37
CA GLU A 349 -10.31 -27.99 5.22
C GLU A 349 -10.24 -27.24 6.54
N ARG A 350 -9.85 -27.96 7.59
CA ARG A 350 -9.63 -27.39 8.91
C ARG A 350 -8.13 -27.15 9.10
N VAL A 351 -7.75 -25.88 9.26
CA VAL A 351 -6.35 -25.44 9.40
C VAL A 351 -6.17 -24.59 10.64
N VAL A 352 -4.91 -24.41 11.07
CA VAL A 352 -4.59 -23.39 12.08
C VAL A 352 -4.78 -22.01 11.46
N ASP A 353 -5.50 -21.12 12.13
CA ASP A 353 -5.66 -19.73 11.71
C ASP A 353 -4.30 -19.02 11.78
N PRO A 354 -3.75 -18.56 10.65
CA PRO A 354 -2.43 -17.91 10.61
C PRO A 354 -2.37 -16.62 11.43
N GLU A 355 -3.52 -15.96 11.65
CA GLU A 355 -3.61 -14.72 12.40
C GLU A 355 -3.95 -14.96 13.89
N SER A 356 -4.30 -16.19 14.27
CA SER A 356 -4.55 -16.54 15.68
C SER A 356 -3.26 -16.69 16.47
N ALA A 357 -3.11 -15.90 17.55
CA ALA A 357 -2.04 -16.10 18.52
C ALA A 357 -2.16 -17.46 19.26
N ASP A 358 -3.40 -17.92 19.48
CA ASP A 358 -3.71 -19.13 20.25
C ASP A 358 -3.80 -20.42 19.40
N GLN A 359 -3.33 -20.36 18.13
CA GLN A 359 -3.39 -21.48 17.19
C GLN A 359 -4.82 -22.07 17.00
N GLU A 360 -5.84 -21.21 16.95
CA GLU A 360 -7.23 -21.60 16.72
C GLU A 360 -7.37 -22.39 15.41
N MET A 361 -8.16 -23.46 15.41
CA MET A 361 -8.47 -24.20 14.18
C MET A 361 -9.70 -23.59 13.51
N VAL A 362 -9.58 -23.25 12.23
CA VAL A 362 -10.64 -22.64 11.42
C VAL A 362 -10.89 -23.44 10.16
N ASP A 363 -12.14 -23.44 9.70
CA ASP A 363 -12.50 -24.03 8.42
C ASP A 363 -12.26 -23.00 7.31
N ARG A 364 -11.60 -23.41 6.21
CA ARG A 364 -11.40 -22.61 5.01
C ARG A 364 -11.52 -23.47 3.75
N ILE A 365 -11.75 -22.85 2.60
CA ILE A 365 -11.68 -23.52 1.28
C ILE A 365 -10.41 -23.01 0.60
N PRO A 366 -9.51 -23.88 0.10
CA PRO A 366 -8.35 -23.44 -0.67
C PRO A 366 -8.76 -22.79 -1.99
N TYR A 367 -8.08 -21.70 -2.38
CA TYR A 367 -8.46 -20.90 -3.55
C TYR A 367 -7.26 -20.29 -4.27
N ILE A 368 -7.49 -19.97 -5.54
CA ILE A 368 -6.59 -19.15 -6.35
C ILE A 368 -7.09 -17.70 -6.26
N ALA A 369 -6.25 -16.78 -5.81
CA ALA A 369 -6.56 -15.36 -5.82
C ALA A 369 -5.93 -14.65 -7.00
N VAL A 370 -6.69 -13.76 -7.63
CA VAL A 370 -6.24 -12.86 -8.69
C VAL A 370 -6.39 -11.44 -8.21
N HIS A 371 -5.34 -10.63 -8.37
CA HIS A 371 -5.45 -9.19 -8.24
C HIS A 371 -5.38 -8.54 -9.63
N LEU A 372 -6.53 -8.11 -10.13
CA LEU A 372 -6.65 -7.33 -11.37
C LEU A 372 -6.56 -5.85 -11.03
N ARG A 373 -5.48 -5.19 -11.47
CA ARG A 373 -5.30 -3.75 -11.29
C ARG A 373 -5.68 -3.01 -12.57
N ARG A 374 -6.74 -2.19 -12.51
CA ARG A 374 -7.36 -1.49 -13.64
C ARG A 374 -7.48 0.02 -13.47
N GLY A 375 -7.69 0.53 -12.26
CA GLY A 375 -8.08 1.93 -12.01
C GLY A 375 -7.15 2.98 -12.62
N ASP A 376 -6.23 3.54 -11.83
CA ASP A 376 -5.32 4.57 -12.34
C ASP A 376 -4.11 4.00 -13.10
N ILE A 377 -4.07 2.69 -13.34
CA ILE A 377 -2.86 2.00 -13.83
C ILE A 377 -2.42 2.53 -15.19
N MET A 378 -3.37 2.93 -16.02
CA MET A 378 -3.13 3.49 -17.34
C MET A 378 -2.27 4.75 -17.31
N SER A 379 -2.45 5.58 -16.28
CA SER A 379 -1.62 6.77 -16.06
C SER A 379 -0.20 6.47 -15.58
N LYS A 380 0.10 5.21 -15.24
CA LYS A 380 1.41 4.73 -14.78
C LYS A 380 2.18 3.99 -15.86
N CYS A 381 1.58 3.78 -17.03
CA CYS A 381 2.25 3.12 -18.14
C CYS A 381 3.26 4.06 -18.77
N THR A 382 4.44 3.54 -19.14
CA THR A 382 5.47 4.36 -19.78
C THR A 382 4.96 4.81 -21.16
N PRO A 383 5.07 6.10 -21.52
CA PRO A 383 4.69 6.54 -22.86
C PRO A 383 5.40 5.74 -23.95
N GLY A 384 4.64 5.08 -24.83
CA GLY A 384 5.17 4.25 -25.91
C GLY A 384 5.46 2.79 -25.55
N GLU A 385 5.28 2.38 -24.29
CA GLU A 385 5.23 0.98 -23.90
C GLU A 385 3.91 0.36 -24.37
N ASP A 386 3.94 -0.93 -24.71
CA ASP A 386 2.70 -1.68 -24.97
C ASP A 386 1.85 -1.68 -23.70
N VAL A 387 0.62 -1.17 -23.83
CA VAL A 387 -0.35 -1.02 -22.74
C VAL A 387 -0.58 -2.35 -22.03
N THR A 388 -0.49 -3.47 -22.76
CA THR A 388 -0.71 -4.81 -22.20
C THR A 388 0.35 -5.22 -21.17
N HIS A 389 1.54 -4.59 -21.18
CA HIS A 389 2.54 -4.78 -20.11
C HIS A 389 2.16 -4.09 -18.80
N CYS A 390 1.30 -3.08 -18.89
CA CYS A 390 0.87 -2.27 -17.75
C CYS A 390 -0.49 -2.77 -17.23
N GLU A 391 -1.42 -2.99 -18.14
CA GLU A 391 -2.74 -3.57 -17.91
C GLU A 391 -2.79 -4.97 -18.53
N VAL A 392 -2.51 -5.99 -17.71
CA VAL A 392 -2.45 -7.38 -18.17
C VAL A 392 -3.87 -7.88 -18.49
N PRO A 393 -4.12 -8.44 -19.68
CA PRO A 393 -5.46 -8.88 -20.09
C PRO A 393 -5.93 -10.09 -19.26
N ILE A 394 -7.24 -10.22 -19.05
CA ILE A 394 -7.85 -11.32 -18.27
C ILE A 394 -7.45 -12.69 -18.86
N SER A 395 -7.37 -12.80 -20.19
CA SER A 395 -6.92 -14.02 -20.87
C SER A 395 -5.52 -14.50 -20.45
N SER A 396 -4.57 -13.59 -20.16
CA SER A 396 -3.25 -13.95 -19.62
C SER A 396 -3.34 -14.56 -18.23
N TYR A 397 -4.24 -14.05 -17.38
CA TYR A 397 -4.51 -14.65 -16.07
C TYR A 397 -5.17 -16.02 -16.21
N ALA A 398 -6.10 -16.18 -17.14
CA ALA A 398 -6.77 -17.45 -17.40
C ALA A 398 -5.80 -18.53 -17.86
N GLU A 399 -4.89 -18.22 -18.79
CA GLU A 399 -3.83 -19.15 -19.21
C GLU A 399 -2.95 -19.58 -18.03
N ALA A 400 -2.56 -18.63 -17.18
CA ALA A 400 -1.75 -18.93 -16.00
C ALA A 400 -2.49 -19.79 -14.96
N ILE A 401 -3.79 -19.57 -14.77
CA ILE A 401 -4.65 -20.39 -13.88
C ILE A 401 -4.76 -21.83 -14.39
N GLU A 402 -4.98 -22.01 -15.69
CA GLU A 402 -5.08 -23.35 -16.26
C GLU A 402 -3.75 -24.12 -16.15
N LYS A 403 -2.62 -23.43 -16.26
CA LYS A 403 -1.30 -24.01 -15.97
C LYS A 403 -1.20 -24.47 -14.50
N VAL A 404 -1.59 -23.62 -13.55
CA VAL A 404 -1.60 -23.96 -12.12
C VAL A 404 -2.49 -25.17 -11.83
N ARG A 405 -3.69 -25.23 -12.43
CA ARG A 405 -4.62 -26.35 -12.27
C ARG A 405 -4.05 -27.65 -12.85
N ALA A 406 -3.42 -27.57 -14.02
CA ALA A 406 -2.77 -28.72 -14.65
C ALA A 406 -1.61 -29.29 -13.81
N GLU A 407 -0.79 -28.42 -13.23
CA GLU A 407 0.36 -28.81 -12.40
C GLU A 407 -0.07 -29.35 -11.02
N SER A 408 -1.01 -28.68 -10.37
CA SER A 408 -1.46 -29.03 -9.01
C SER A 408 -2.45 -30.20 -8.99
N LYS A 409 -3.14 -30.47 -10.10
CA LYS A 409 -4.29 -31.40 -10.20
C LYS A 409 -5.47 -31.01 -9.29
N HIS A 410 -5.45 -29.81 -8.70
CA HIS A 410 -6.55 -29.27 -7.92
C HIS A 410 -7.44 -28.40 -8.81
N LYS A 411 -8.75 -28.45 -8.54
CA LYS A 411 -9.76 -27.60 -9.21
C LYS A 411 -10.17 -26.44 -8.31
N TRP A 412 -9.18 -25.76 -7.72
CA TRP A 412 -9.46 -24.67 -6.79
C TRP A 412 -10.30 -23.56 -7.45
N PRO A 413 -11.29 -23.03 -6.73
CA PRO A 413 -12.07 -21.88 -7.16
C PRO A 413 -11.16 -20.64 -7.30
N VAL A 414 -11.60 -19.69 -8.13
CA VAL A 414 -10.86 -18.46 -8.40
C VAL A 414 -11.59 -17.28 -7.79
N VAL A 415 -10.89 -16.50 -6.97
CA VAL A 415 -11.39 -15.28 -6.34
C VAL A 415 -10.64 -14.09 -6.91
N VAL A 416 -11.36 -13.02 -7.24
CA VAL A 416 -10.78 -11.82 -7.86
C VAL A 416 -11.00 -10.60 -6.97
N ALA A 417 -9.90 -9.94 -6.59
CA ALA A 417 -9.91 -8.59 -6.08
C ALA A 417 -9.53 -7.64 -7.22
N THR A 418 -10.36 -6.63 -7.47
CA THR A 418 -10.18 -5.70 -8.59
C THR A 418 -10.69 -4.31 -8.25
N ASP A 419 -10.04 -3.30 -8.81
CA ASP A 419 -10.50 -1.91 -8.82
C ASP A 419 -11.10 -1.50 -10.18
N SER A 420 -11.45 -2.49 -11.01
CA SER A 420 -12.20 -2.28 -12.26
C SER A 420 -13.63 -1.86 -11.97
N ASP A 421 -14.18 -0.99 -12.81
CA ASP A 421 -15.59 -0.62 -12.91
C ASP A 421 -16.23 -1.07 -14.25
N SER A 422 -15.52 -1.85 -15.07
CA SER A 422 -16.00 -2.33 -16.37
C SER A 422 -16.96 -3.51 -16.21
N ILE A 423 -18.18 -3.35 -16.72
CA ILE A 423 -19.19 -4.40 -16.78
C ILE A 423 -18.71 -5.53 -17.69
N GLU A 424 -18.05 -5.21 -18.80
CA GLU A 424 -17.55 -6.19 -19.75
C GLU A 424 -16.50 -7.12 -19.12
N GLU A 425 -15.60 -6.58 -18.28
CA GLU A 425 -14.66 -7.39 -17.53
C GLU A 425 -15.34 -8.26 -16.48
N TYR A 426 -16.42 -7.76 -15.86
CA TYR A 426 -17.21 -8.54 -14.91
C TYR A 426 -17.88 -9.73 -15.58
N GLU A 427 -18.49 -9.50 -16.75
CA GLU A 427 -19.08 -10.56 -17.58
C GLU A 427 -18.02 -11.58 -18.05
N GLU A 428 -16.81 -11.12 -18.40
CA GLU A 428 -15.70 -12.00 -18.76
C GLU A 428 -15.27 -12.89 -17.58
N MET A 429 -15.14 -12.32 -16.37
CA MET A 429 -14.82 -13.09 -15.16
C MET A 429 -15.91 -14.10 -14.81
N GLU A 430 -17.18 -13.72 -14.90
CA GLU A 430 -18.32 -14.60 -14.67
C GLU A 430 -18.34 -15.75 -15.69
N ALA A 431 -18.10 -15.47 -16.97
CA ALA A 431 -18.02 -16.48 -18.02
C ALA A 431 -16.89 -17.50 -17.79
N LEU A 432 -15.83 -17.10 -17.09
CA LEU A 432 -14.73 -17.98 -16.67
C LEU A 432 -15.01 -18.74 -15.36
N GLY A 433 -16.15 -18.47 -14.71
CA GLY A 433 -16.51 -19.02 -13.41
C GLY A 433 -15.65 -18.47 -12.26
N TRP A 434 -15.20 -17.21 -12.37
CA TRP A 434 -14.42 -16.55 -11.33
C TRP A 434 -15.32 -15.70 -10.44
N HIS A 435 -15.00 -15.63 -9.15
CA HIS A 435 -15.78 -14.92 -8.15
C HIS A 435 -15.12 -13.58 -7.84
N ARG A 436 -15.70 -12.49 -8.33
CA ARG A 436 -15.29 -11.13 -7.94
C ARG A 436 -15.77 -10.85 -6.52
N ILE A 437 -14.89 -10.38 -5.65
CA ILE A 437 -15.31 -9.93 -4.32
C ILE A 437 -16.02 -8.59 -4.43
N ASP A 438 -17.32 -8.59 -4.17
CA ASP A 438 -18.10 -7.37 -4.01
C ASP A 438 -18.21 -6.98 -2.53
N HIS A 439 -17.65 -5.83 -2.16
CA HIS A 439 -17.71 -5.34 -0.77
C HIS A 439 -18.97 -4.54 -0.45
N THR A 440 -19.80 -4.25 -1.45
CA THR A 440 -21.07 -3.50 -1.26
C THR A 440 -22.17 -4.39 -0.69
N GLU A 441 -22.20 -5.67 -1.05
CA GLU A 441 -23.25 -6.61 -0.63
C GLU A 441 -23.27 -6.86 0.89
N ASP A 442 -22.11 -6.80 1.53
CA ASP A 442 -21.92 -7.11 2.95
C ASP A 442 -21.68 -5.85 3.80
N ASN A 443 -21.95 -4.65 3.25
CA ASN A 443 -21.71 -3.35 3.90
C ASN A 443 -20.31 -3.28 4.54
N ALA A 444 -19.28 -3.71 3.82
CA ALA A 444 -17.91 -3.77 4.35
C ALA A 444 -17.44 -2.43 4.92
N HIS A 445 -17.88 -1.32 4.34
CA HIS A 445 -17.59 0.03 4.83
C HIS A 445 -18.19 0.30 6.22
N GLU A 446 -19.37 -0.24 6.54
CA GLU A 446 -19.98 -0.08 7.88
C GLU A 446 -19.28 -0.97 8.89
N VAL A 447 -18.96 -2.22 8.52
CA VAL A 447 -18.35 -3.21 9.42
C VAL A 447 -16.88 -2.89 9.68
N LEU A 448 -16.11 -2.70 8.61
CA LEU A 448 -14.66 -2.56 8.65
C LEU A 448 -14.20 -1.10 8.50
N GLY A 449 -15.08 -0.18 8.17
CA GLY A 449 -14.77 1.24 8.00
C GLY A 449 -14.33 1.61 6.58
N ALA A 450 -13.99 2.89 6.38
CA ALA A 450 -13.74 3.47 5.05
C ALA A 450 -12.66 2.72 4.24
N PHE A 451 -11.55 2.32 4.88
CA PHE A 451 -10.48 1.56 4.22
C PHE A 451 -10.66 0.03 4.29
N GLY A 452 -11.76 -0.42 4.91
CA GLY A 452 -12.10 -1.81 5.15
C GLY A 452 -12.06 -2.70 3.90
N PRO A 453 -12.77 -2.36 2.81
CA PRO A 453 -12.75 -3.13 1.58
C PRO A 453 -11.33 -3.42 1.05
N ALA A 454 -10.49 -2.38 0.99
CA ALA A 454 -9.13 -2.51 0.47
C ALA A 454 -8.24 -3.38 1.38
N PHE A 455 -8.42 -3.32 2.69
CA PHE A 455 -7.71 -4.23 3.61
C PHE A 455 -8.28 -5.65 3.58
N ALA A 456 -9.59 -5.81 3.35
CA ALA A 456 -10.20 -7.12 3.20
C ALA A 456 -9.62 -7.81 1.96
N ASP A 457 -9.50 -7.10 0.84
CA ASP A 457 -8.79 -7.59 -0.36
C ASP A 457 -7.32 -7.90 -0.06
N ALA A 458 -6.60 -7.03 0.65
CA ALA A 458 -5.21 -7.27 1.00
C ALA A 458 -5.03 -8.57 1.82
N SER A 459 -5.98 -8.86 2.72
CA SER A 459 -6.04 -10.10 3.49
C SER A 459 -6.36 -11.31 2.61
N ILE A 460 -7.38 -11.22 1.76
CA ILE A 460 -7.76 -12.28 0.81
C ILE A 460 -6.59 -12.66 -0.11
N LEU A 461 -5.87 -11.67 -0.65
CA LEU A 461 -4.72 -11.91 -1.52
C LEU A 461 -3.53 -12.54 -0.77
N ALA A 462 -3.32 -12.15 0.49
CA ALA A 462 -2.23 -12.66 1.32
C ALA A 462 -2.44 -14.11 1.77
N HIS A 463 -3.68 -14.54 1.97
CA HIS A 463 -4.03 -15.87 2.49
C HIS A 463 -4.35 -16.93 1.42
N ALA A 464 -4.32 -16.56 0.13
CA ALA A 464 -4.60 -17.47 -0.98
C ALA A 464 -3.60 -18.63 -1.08
N ASP A 465 -4.04 -19.77 -1.63
CA ASP A 465 -3.17 -20.95 -1.88
C ASP A 465 -2.31 -20.77 -3.11
N VAL A 466 -2.83 -20.05 -4.10
CA VAL A 466 -2.06 -19.55 -5.24
C VAL A 466 -2.45 -18.11 -5.46
N PHE A 467 -1.47 -17.25 -5.68
CA PHE A 467 -1.71 -15.83 -5.93
C PHE A 467 -1.15 -15.42 -7.29
N LEU A 468 -2.02 -14.81 -8.11
CA LEU A 468 -1.68 -14.16 -9.37
C LEU A 468 -1.84 -12.65 -9.22
N GLY A 469 -0.76 -11.90 -9.40
CA GLY A 469 -0.74 -10.45 -9.21
C GLY A 469 -0.41 -9.67 -10.48
N SER A 470 -0.54 -8.34 -10.39
CA SER A 470 0.03 -7.39 -11.35
C SER A 470 1.39 -6.91 -10.86
N SER A 471 2.43 -7.05 -11.68
CA SER A 471 3.82 -6.67 -11.31
C SER A 471 3.96 -5.17 -11.04
N ARG A 472 3.10 -4.35 -11.64
CA ARG A 472 3.08 -2.89 -11.48
C ARG A 472 2.30 -2.43 -10.23
N SER A 473 1.44 -3.27 -9.67
CA SER A 473 0.67 -2.91 -8.47
C SER A 473 1.51 -3.01 -7.20
N THR A 474 1.51 -1.95 -6.38
CA THR A 474 2.10 -2.03 -5.03
C THR A 474 1.33 -3.02 -4.15
N MET A 475 0.01 -3.13 -4.31
CA MET A 475 -0.83 -4.08 -3.57
C MET A 475 -0.45 -5.53 -3.87
N SER A 476 -0.29 -5.88 -5.14
CA SER A 476 0.19 -7.22 -5.52
C SER A 476 1.58 -7.50 -4.97
N ARG A 477 2.50 -6.52 -4.98
CA ARG A 477 3.84 -6.72 -4.42
C ARG A 477 3.83 -6.96 -2.91
N VAL A 478 2.99 -6.23 -2.16
CA VAL A 478 2.82 -6.46 -0.72
C VAL A 478 2.24 -7.86 -0.47
N ALA A 479 1.17 -8.24 -1.18
CA ALA A 479 0.59 -9.57 -1.07
C ALA A 479 1.59 -10.68 -1.42
N ALA A 480 2.40 -10.49 -2.47
CA ALA A 480 3.45 -11.43 -2.85
C ALA A 480 4.54 -11.58 -1.78
N THR A 481 4.88 -10.48 -1.11
CA THR A 481 5.88 -10.50 -0.04
C THR A 481 5.34 -11.24 1.19
N ARG A 482 4.05 -11.11 1.50
CA ARG A 482 3.36 -11.94 2.51
C ARG A 482 3.32 -13.41 2.12
N GLN A 483 2.89 -13.74 0.89
CA GLN A 483 2.87 -15.11 0.37
C GLN A 483 4.22 -15.81 0.56
N ARG A 484 5.31 -15.12 0.22
CA ARG A 484 6.67 -15.63 0.37
C ARG A 484 7.09 -15.81 1.83
N SER A 485 6.88 -14.80 2.68
CA SER A 485 7.39 -14.82 4.06
C SER A 485 6.54 -15.65 5.01
N TRP A 486 5.22 -15.66 4.83
CA TRP A 486 4.28 -16.35 5.72
C TRP A 486 4.07 -17.81 5.30
N TYR A 487 4.05 -18.09 4.00
CA TYR A 487 3.68 -19.42 3.48
C TYR A 487 4.75 -20.08 2.60
N GLN A 488 5.88 -19.42 2.35
CA GLN A 488 6.91 -19.90 1.41
C GLN A 488 6.35 -20.13 0.00
N ARG A 489 5.34 -19.35 -0.38
CA ARG A 489 4.66 -19.43 -1.68
C ARG A 489 5.18 -18.35 -2.62
N ASN A 490 5.30 -18.70 -3.90
CA ASN A 490 5.66 -17.77 -4.95
C ASN A 490 4.42 -17.21 -5.64
N THR A 491 4.46 -15.93 -5.98
CA THR A 491 3.42 -15.26 -6.77
C THR A 491 3.70 -15.39 -8.26
N ILE A 492 2.64 -15.62 -9.02
CA ILE A 492 2.69 -15.63 -10.48
C ILE A 492 2.33 -14.24 -10.98
N TYR A 493 3.11 -13.72 -11.92
CA TYR A 493 2.85 -12.44 -12.59
C TYR A 493 2.65 -12.71 -14.07
N PRO A 494 1.39 -12.94 -14.51
CA PRO A 494 1.10 -13.17 -15.91
C PRO A 494 1.63 -12.02 -16.76
N GLN A 495 2.17 -12.35 -17.93
CA GLN A 495 2.62 -11.38 -18.91
C GLN A 495 1.61 -11.34 -20.05
N ALA A 496 1.52 -10.19 -20.72
CA ALA A 496 0.82 -10.13 -21.99
C ALA A 496 1.45 -11.13 -22.97
N PRO A 497 0.65 -11.81 -23.80
CA PRO A 497 1.21 -12.62 -24.87
C PRO A 497 2.04 -11.69 -25.75
N VAL A 498 3.33 -12.01 -25.91
CA VAL A 498 4.21 -11.26 -26.80
C VAL A 498 3.57 -11.34 -28.19
N THR A 499 2.89 -10.28 -28.61
CA THR A 499 2.42 -10.21 -30.00
C THR A 499 3.66 -10.38 -30.84
N ALA A 500 3.74 -11.49 -31.57
CA ALA A 500 4.84 -11.75 -32.49
C ALA A 500 4.97 -10.48 -33.33
N THR A 501 6.00 -9.69 -33.04
CA THR A 501 6.29 -8.47 -33.79
C THR A 501 6.22 -8.90 -35.23
N LYS A 502 5.25 -8.37 -35.99
CA LYS A 502 5.21 -8.57 -37.43
C LYS A 502 6.62 -8.29 -37.89
N GLU A 503 7.36 -9.33 -38.27
CA GLU A 503 8.62 -9.17 -38.93
C GLU A 503 8.27 -8.34 -40.14
N THR A 504 8.57 -7.05 -40.06
CA THR A 504 8.51 -6.16 -41.19
C THR A 504 9.59 -6.70 -42.11
N THR A 505 9.22 -7.66 -42.95
CA THR A 505 10.11 -8.24 -43.93
C THR A 505 10.74 -7.08 -44.67
N ALA A 506 12.05 -6.89 -44.49
CA ALA A 506 12.86 -5.89 -45.16
C ALA A 506 12.92 -6.08 -46.70
N ALA A 507 12.07 -6.96 -47.25
CA ALA A 507 11.94 -7.25 -48.66
C ALA A 507 11.11 -6.19 -49.45
N SER A 508 10.43 -5.25 -48.79
CA SER A 508 9.59 -4.25 -49.49
C SER A 508 10.26 -2.89 -49.74
N VAL A 509 11.44 -2.61 -49.15
CA VAL A 509 12.13 -1.31 -49.35
C VAL A 509 13.08 -1.35 -50.56
N ASP A 510 13.55 -2.54 -50.97
CA ASP A 510 14.49 -2.67 -52.09
C ASP A 510 13.80 -2.56 -53.48
N ASP A 511 12.50 -2.87 -53.57
CA ASP A 511 11.76 -2.74 -54.84
C ASP A 511 11.36 -1.28 -55.16
N SER A 512 11.34 -0.40 -54.15
CA SER A 512 11.09 1.03 -54.35
C SER A 512 12.36 1.81 -54.74
N MET A 513 13.55 1.38 -54.27
CA MET A 513 14.82 2.01 -54.68
C MET A 513 15.32 1.55 -56.06
N ASN A 514 14.97 0.34 -56.52
CA ASN A 514 15.33 -0.13 -57.85
C ASN A 514 14.48 0.46 -58.99
N LYS A 515 13.26 0.96 -58.69
CA LYS A 515 12.40 1.60 -59.70
C LYS A 515 12.78 3.06 -60.02
N MET A 516 13.48 3.77 -59.13
CA MET A 516 13.94 5.15 -59.39
C MET A 516 15.27 5.23 -60.15
N ARG A 517 16.03 4.14 -60.33
CA ARG A 517 17.28 4.13 -61.10
C ARG A 517 17.13 3.85 -62.60
N ARG A 518 15.92 3.54 -63.10
CA ARG A 518 15.71 3.14 -64.51
C ARG A 518 15.06 4.16 -65.44
N THR A 519 14.63 5.33 -64.96
CA THR A 519 14.12 6.40 -65.83
C THR A 519 15.14 7.52 -65.95
N GLY A 520 16.16 7.28 -66.78
CA GLY A 520 17.05 8.31 -67.27
C GLY A 520 16.33 9.19 -68.30
N VAL A 521 16.26 10.49 -68.04
CA VAL A 521 16.01 11.50 -69.08
C VAL A 521 17.31 12.27 -69.30
N ARG A 522 17.83 12.10 -70.51
CA ARG A 522 18.96 12.85 -71.08
C ARG A 522 18.55 14.31 -71.30
N ARG A 523 19.50 15.21 -71.05
CA ARG A 523 19.51 16.60 -71.51
C ARG A 523 19.29 16.69 -73.03
N LEU A 524 18.40 17.61 -73.42
CA LEU A 524 18.68 18.67 -74.39
C LEU A 524 18.29 20.00 -73.74
#